data_AF-A0A1Q7BMZ0-F1
#
_entry.id   AF-A0A1Q7BMZ0-F1
#
_cell.length_a   1.000
_cell.length_b   1.000
_cell.length_c   1.000
_cell.angle_alpha   90.00
_cell.angle_beta   90.00
_cell.angle_gamma   90.00
#
_symmetry.space_group_name_H-M   'P 1'
#
loop_
_entity.id
_entity.type
_entity.pdbx_description
1 polymer ?
#
loop_
_entity_poly.entity_id
_entity_poly.type
_entity_poly.pdbx_seq_one_letter_code
_entity_poly.pdbx_strand_id
1 'polypeptide(L)'
;MKIVEIVPRARSKLYGTLVAKEAAIRKSGRGTYVRVGRKSQRAARWKHKKFKGTLALTRGDSDAVTAKVRATTPEDERKLLSSFLGFVDRHAGDQVTTITIHYR
;
A
#
# COMPACT_ATOMS: atom_id res chain seq x y z
N MET A 1 14.64 -2.81 4.69
CA MET A 1 13.45 -3.20 3.90
C MET A 1 12.36 -3.59 4.86
N LYS A 2 11.14 -3.07 4.73
CA LYS A 2 10.02 -3.48 5.59
C LYS A 2 8.98 -4.24 4.80
N ILE A 3 8.36 -5.24 5.44
CA ILE A 3 7.21 -5.97 4.88
C ILE A 3 6.03 -5.68 5.78
N VAL A 4 4.94 -5.17 5.21
CA VAL A 4 3.69 -4.93 5.91
C VAL A 4 2.70 -5.98 5.44
N GLU A 5 2.12 -6.72 6.38
CA GLU A 5 1.05 -7.67 6.14
C GLU A 5 -0.24 -7.12 6.73
N ILE A 6 -1.28 -7.04 5.92
CA ILE A 6 -2.58 -6.52 6.32
C ILE A 6 -3.61 -7.61 6.14
N VAL A 7 -4.22 -8.00 7.26
CA VAL A 7 -5.31 -8.97 7.30
C VAL A 7 -6.62 -8.21 7.25
N PRO A 8 -7.45 -8.44 6.22
CA PRO A 8 -8.75 -7.78 6.11
C PRO A 8 -9.76 -8.37 7.11
N ARG A 9 -10.85 -7.65 7.35
CA ARG A 9 -12.05 -8.23 7.95
C ARG A 9 -12.70 -9.22 6.99
N ALA A 10 -13.48 -10.15 7.56
CA ALA A 10 -14.18 -11.14 6.77
C ALA A 10 -15.03 -10.49 5.68
N ARG A 11 -14.94 -11.02 4.45
CA ARG A 11 -15.66 -10.56 3.24
C ARG A 11 -15.30 -9.15 2.75
N SER A 12 -14.30 -8.49 3.32
CA SER A 12 -13.79 -7.21 2.79
C SER A 12 -12.96 -7.40 1.53
N LYS A 13 -13.03 -6.41 0.62
CA LYS A 13 -12.24 -6.36 -0.61
C LYS A 13 -11.11 -5.33 -0.49
N LEU A 14 -10.32 -5.45 0.59
CA LEU A 14 -9.24 -4.53 0.95
C LEU A 14 -8.28 -4.19 -0.21
N TYR A 15 -7.70 -5.19 -0.88
CA TYR A 15 -6.76 -4.94 -1.98
C TYR A 15 -7.43 -4.13 -3.09
N GLY A 16 -8.65 -4.54 -3.45
CA GLY A 16 -9.46 -3.84 -4.46
C GLY A 16 -9.74 -2.39 -4.06
N THR A 17 -10.13 -2.16 -2.81
CA THR A 17 -10.39 -0.82 -2.26
C THR A 17 -9.16 0.06 -2.30
N LEU A 18 -7.99 -0.44 -1.85
CA LEU A 18 -6.75 0.33 -1.85
C LEU A 18 -6.34 0.75 -3.27
N VAL A 19 -6.39 -0.17 -4.23
CA VAL A 19 -6.05 0.12 -5.63
C VAL A 19 -7.06 1.05 -6.29
N ALA A 20 -8.35 0.86 -6.04
CA ALA A 20 -9.40 1.74 -6.57
C ALA A 20 -9.28 3.16 -6.01
N LYS A 21 -8.99 3.30 -4.71
CA LYS A 21 -8.81 4.60 -4.06
C LYS A 21 -7.57 5.33 -4.55
N GLU A 22 -6.42 4.65 -4.71
CA GLU A 22 -5.23 5.27 -5.33
C GLU A 22 -5.55 5.78 -6.73
N ALA A 23 -6.21 4.94 -7.56
CA ALA A 23 -6.56 5.32 -8.93
C ALA A 23 -7.54 6.51 -8.98
N ALA A 24 -8.53 6.55 -8.09
CA ALA A 24 -9.50 7.65 -8.01
C ALA A 24 -8.85 8.96 -7.57
N ILE A 25 -8.02 8.93 -6.52
CA ILE A 25 -7.28 10.10 -6.04
C ILE A 25 -6.36 10.62 -7.14
N ARG A 26 -5.62 9.72 -7.81
CA ARG A 26 -4.73 10.07 -8.93
C ARG A 26 -5.49 10.73 -10.10
N LYS A 27 -6.67 10.22 -10.46
CA LYS A 27 -7.53 10.82 -11.51
C LYS A 27 -7.93 12.26 -11.20
N SER A 28 -8.09 12.62 -9.92
CA SER A 28 -8.38 13.99 -9.51
C SER A 28 -7.15 14.92 -9.47
N GLY A 29 -5.99 14.48 -9.97
CA GLY A 29 -4.72 15.21 -9.89
C GLY A 29 -4.10 15.25 -8.49
N ARG A 30 -4.79 14.69 -7.48
CA ARG A 30 -4.36 14.66 -6.08
C ARG A 30 -3.60 13.36 -5.78
N GLY A 31 -3.13 13.23 -4.53
CA GLY A 31 -2.49 12.02 -4.02
C GLY A 31 -0.97 12.02 -4.10
N THR A 32 -0.37 11.24 -3.21
CA THR A 32 1.07 11.14 -3.01
C THR A 32 1.67 9.89 -3.64
N TYR A 33 0.86 8.87 -3.91
CA TYR A 33 1.27 7.67 -4.62
C TYR A 33 0.94 7.77 -6.11
N VAL A 34 1.80 7.16 -6.92
CA VAL A 34 1.60 6.99 -8.35
C VAL A 34 1.92 5.55 -8.71
N ARG A 35 0.96 4.87 -9.33
CA ARG A 35 1.22 3.55 -9.91
C ARG A 35 2.32 3.57 -10.96
N VAL A 36 3.24 2.62 -10.84
CA VAL A 36 4.31 2.32 -11.79
C VAL A 36 4.26 0.84 -12.20
N GLY A 37 4.60 0.56 -13.45
CA GLY A 37 4.59 -0.80 -14.00
C GLY A 37 3.23 -1.30 -14.48
N ARG A 38 3.20 -2.56 -14.92
CA ARG A 38 2.05 -3.16 -15.61
C ARG A 38 0.83 -3.32 -14.70
N LYS A 39 -0.35 -3.28 -15.32
CA LYS A 39 -1.61 -3.55 -14.63
C LYS A 39 -1.74 -5.05 -14.35
N SER A 40 -1.64 -5.45 -13.09
CA SER A 40 -1.96 -6.80 -12.62
C SER A 40 -3.18 -6.77 -11.71
N GLN A 41 -3.97 -7.84 -11.75
CA GLN A 41 -5.11 -8.05 -10.85
C GLN A 41 -4.69 -8.38 -9.42
N ARG A 42 -3.51 -8.98 -9.23
CA ARG A 42 -3.00 -9.40 -7.92
C ARG A 42 -1.76 -8.65 -7.46
N ALA A 43 -1.25 -7.71 -8.27
CA ALA A 43 -0.10 -6.91 -7.90
C ALA A 43 -0.21 -5.46 -8.37
N ALA A 44 0.29 -4.55 -7.53
CA ALA A 44 0.45 -3.14 -7.86
C ALA A 44 1.80 -2.67 -7.33
N ARG A 45 2.45 -1.79 -8.09
CA ARG A 45 3.66 -1.12 -7.61
C ARG A 45 3.42 0.37 -7.65
N TRP A 46 3.71 1.05 -6.55
CA TRP A 46 3.52 2.48 -6.39
C TRP A 46 4.86 3.14 -6.08
N LYS A 47 5.03 4.38 -6.53
CA LYS A 47 6.08 5.30 -6.09
C LYS A 47 5.44 6.45 -5.33
N HIS A 48 6.14 6.97 -4.34
CA HIS A 48 5.72 8.20 -3.67
C HIS A 48 6.33 9.40 -4.39
N LYS A 49 5.57 10.49 -4.54
CA LYS A 49 6.02 11.70 -5.24
C LYS A 49 7.21 12.38 -4.55
N LYS A 50 7.27 12.34 -3.21
CA LYS A 50 8.29 13.04 -2.41
C LYS A 50 9.42 12.15 -1.87
N PHE A 51 9.18 10.86 -1.70
CA PHE A 51 10.12 9.96 -0.99
C PHE A 51 10.73 8.98 -1.99
N LYS A 52 12.04 8.82 -1.96
CA LYS A 52 12.77 7.99 -2.93
C LYS A 52 12.65 6.50 -2.58
N GLY A 53 11.56 5.90 -3.03
CA GLY A 53 11.34 4.46 -2.88
C GLY A 53 10.10 3.95 -3.60
N THR A 54 9.84 2.65 -3.43
CA THR A 54 8.71 1.96 -4.04
C THR A 54 7.96 1.12 -3.01
N LEU A 55 6.64 1.10 -3.16
CA LEU A 55 5.73 0.21 -2.46
C LEU A 55 5.28 -0.87 -3.46
N ALA A 56 5.53 -2.15 -3.17
CA ALA A 56 5.02 -3.24 -3.99
C ALA A 56 3.95 -3.99 -3.21
N LEU A 57 2.71 -3.89 -3.68
CA LEU A 57 1.54 -4.56 -3.13
C LEU A 57 1.31 -5.88 -3.86
N THR A 58 0.98 -6.90 -3.08
CA THR A 58 0.55 -8.21 -3.58
C THR A 58 -0.70 -8.63 -2.84
N ARG A 59 -1.65 -9.18 -3.60
CA ARG A 59 -2.90 -9.75 -3.12
C ARG A 59 -2.70 -11.22 -2.79
N GLY A 60 -2.74 -11.56 -1.51
CA GLY A 60 -2.81 -12.93 -1.02
C GLY A 60 -4.23 -13.50 -1.05
N ASP A 61 -4.40 -14.64 -0.40
CA ASP A 61 -5.71 -15.28 -0.25
C ASP A 61 -6.59 -14.49 0.72
N SER A 62 -7.91 -14.67 0.60
CA SER A 62 -8.91 -13.92 1.39
C SER A 62 -8.73 -12.39 1.35
N ASP A 63 -8.14 -11.87 0.27
CA ASP A 63 -7.82 -10.46 0.07
C ASP A 63 -6.77 -9.85 1.01
N ALA A 64 -5.97 -10.70 1.67
CA ALA A 64 -4.80 -10.26 2.42
C ALA A 64 -3.85 -9.44 1.54
N VAL A 65 -3.25 -8.40 2.12
CA VAL A 65 -2.34 -7.52 1.40
C VAL A 65 -0.95 -7.60 2.00
N THR A 66 0.03 -7.97 1.18
CA THR A 66 1.45 -7.83 1.52
C THR A 66 2.01 -6.63 0.78
N ALA A 67 2.54 -5.65 1.52
CA ALA A 67 3.23 -4.48 0.99
C ALA A 67 4.72 -4.56 1.30
N LYS A 68 5.55 -4.66 0.28
CA LYS A 68 7.01 -4.53 0.41
C LYS A 68 7.38 -3.05 0.29
N VAL A 69 7.90 -2.48 1.37
CA VAL A 69 8.38 -1.10 1.45
C VAL A 69 9.89 -1.11 1.26
N ARG A 70 10.37 -0.47 0.19
CA ARG A 70 11.79 -0.34 -0.12
C ARG A 70 12.13 1.09 -0.49
N ALA A 71 13.18 1.63 0.11
CA ALA A 71 13.73 2.94 -0.24
C ALA A 71 15.26 2.87 -0.33
N THR A 72 15.87 3.92 -0.89
CA THR A 72 17.34 4.03 -0.95
C THR A 72 17.93 4.35 0.42
N THR A 73 17.21 5.10 1.26
CA THR A 73 17.65 5.48 2.61
C THR A 73 16.71 4.90 3.68
N PRO A 74 17.21 4.58 4.89
CA PRO A 74 16.35 4.13 6.00
C PRO A 74 15.28 5.16 6.39
N GLU A 75 15.59 6.45 6.24
CA GLU A 75 14.68 7.55 6.54
C GLU A 75 13.51 7.62 5.55
N ASP A 76 13.79 7.57 4.24
CA ASP A 76 12.75 7.49 3.21
C ASP A 76 11.89 6.23 3.40
N GLU A 77 12.48 5.12 3.82
CA GLU A 77 11.74 3.89 4.09
C GLU A 77 10.78 4.03 5.27
N ARG A 78 11.20 4.70 6.36
CA ARG A 78 10.32 5.01 7.50
C ARG A 78 9.19 5.96 7.09
N LYS A 79 9.51 7.01 6.33
CA LYS A 79 8.52 7.98 5.80
C LYS A 79 7.52 7.32 4.85
N LEU A 80 7.98 6.42 3.97
CA LEU A 80 7.14 5.64 3.08
C LEU A 80 6.22 4.68 3.82
N LEU A 81 6.74 3.97 4.83
CA LEU A 81 5.94 3.11 5.68
C LEU A 81 4.84 3.90 6.39
N SER A 82 5.21 4.99 7.08
CA SER A 82 4.26 5.84 7.80
C SER A 82 3.19 6.42 6.87
N SER A 83 3.58 6.93 5.70
CA SER A 83 2.66 7.43 4.68
C SER A 83 1.70 6.34 4.18
N PHE A 84 2.17 5.09 4.05
CA PHE A 84 1.35 3.98 3.59
C PHE A 84 0.34 3.55 4.64
N LEU A 85 0.74 3.43 5.91
CA LEU A 85 -0.18 3.14 7.01
C LEU A 85 -1.26 4.21 7.11
N GLY A 86 -0.88 5.50 7.06
CA GLY A 86 -1.84 6.59 7.04
C GLY A 86 -2.76 6.61 5.80
N PHE A 87 -2.34 6.04 4.67
CA PHE A 87 -3.22 5.83 3.51
C PHE A 87 -4.24 4.71 3.77
N VAL A 88 -3.80 3.60 4.38
CA VAL A 88 -4.68 2.48 4.74
C VAL A 88 -5.72 2.93 5.74
N ASP A 89 -5.32 3.57 6.85
CA ASP A 89 -6.25 3.99 7.90
C ASP A 89 -7.34 4.94 7.36
N ARG A 90 -6.96 5.91 6.53
CA ARG A 90 -7.91 6.90 5.96
C ARG A 90 -8.90 6.34 4.95
N HIS A 91 -8.58 5.22 4.30
CA HIS A 91 -9.33 4.78 3.12
C HIS A 91 -9.87 3.36 3.20
N ALA A 92 -9.36 2.56 4.13
CA ALA A 92 -9.75 1.18 4.33
C ALA A 92 -9.59 0.72 5.80
N GLY A 93 -9.38 1.62 6.77
CA GLY A 93 -9.15 1.24 8.17
C GLY A 93 -10.31 0.44 8.77
N ASP A 94 -11.54 0.69 8.33
CA ASP A 94 -12.75 -0.07 8.69
C ASP A 94 -12.71 -1.52 8.18
N GLN A 95 -11.93 -1.80 7.14
CA GLN A 95 -11.76 -3.12 6.52
C GLN A 95 -10.56 -3.90 7.06
N VAL A 96 -9.78 -3.33 7.97
CA VAL A 96 -8.57 -3.96 8.51
C VAL A 96 -8.88 -4.62 9.85
N THR A 97 -8.39 -5.84 10.01
CA THR A 97 -8.37 -6.57 11.30
C THR A 97 -7.03 -6.38 11.98
N THR A 98 -5.94 -6.64 11.25
CA THR A 98 -4.57 -6.63 11.80
C THR A 98 -3.59 -6.08 10.78
N ILE A 99 -2.61 -5.32 11.25
CA ILE A 99 -1.42 -4.92 10.49
C ILE A 99 -0.18 -5.44 11.22
N THR A 100 0.64 -6.23 10.54
CA THR A 100 1.92 -6.73 11.04
C THR A 100 3.06 -6.12 10.24
N ILE A 101 4.09 -5.60 10.92
CA ILE A 101 5.25 -4.99 10.27
C ILE A 101 6.50 -5.80 10.60
N HIS A 102 7.11 -6.37 9.57
CA HIS A 102 8.37 -7.08 9.67
C HIS A 102 9.52 -6.16 9.30
N TYR A 103 10.46 -5.97 10.23
CA TYR A 103 11.70 -5.21 10.01
C TYR A 103 12.78 -6.16 9.50
N ARG A 104 13.32 -5.89 8.31
CA ARG A 104 14.39 -6.67 7.66
C ARG A 104 15.46 -5.77 7.06
#